data_AF-A0A7S1K3P0-F1
#
_entry.id   AF-A0A7S1K3P0-F1
#
_cell.length_a   1.000
_cell.length_b   1.000
_cell.length_c   1.000
_cell.angle_alpha   90.00
_cell.angle_beta   90.00
_cell.angle_gamma   90.00
#
_symmetry.space_group_name_H-M   'P 1'
#
loop_
_entity.id
_entity.type
_entity.pdbx_description
1 polymer ?
#
loop_
_entity_poly.entity_id
_entity_poly.type
_entity_poly.pdbx_seq_one_letter_code
_entity_poly.pdbx_strand_id
1 'polypeptide(L)'
;MGDEGAVLLMDELNNFVKFTEERREGESEVGRWLKEDFLLRRNRYFAFSSHVNRPFADLSRFLQSPSRRRVLCPSLPRIEKEDLELVSERLGLYGANTAQICWAGRSPALLWEWSRRKLLPRYLTDKLPRLLVDRPTDAVRILRSVIDTAVSGSGPLYGLREWEMLLDVFDEEGSGTTQFVWPPCYLYHALTKLAEYDKELGLLVTSLLSAAAANLWKLNSAKGESGDQREGPCAAALCLRLIQSHLRKNNPRAVARIAALPKELHNTLPPAVIRSQCSFGTRIRNSDWTTLSDVVEAFVKQGGYLSQALRDHPELAEGCAAFFVKPSNNQFETYDLFIFVTEDGKLTQVWGYQCKRGDELPEDTESIAADLSGDISHPLPVEPALLAKCPELSSVKMVSVWMRGGVGPQAKARVVQVNGMPIKWVIPSRAVYKLLFGRSLEVTCPFEFRQIAGGDVTAKKGNSSD
;
A
#
# COMPACT_ATOMS: atom_id res chain seq x y z
N MET A 1 40.05 11.67 26.14
CA MET A 1 39.09 12.77 25.84
C MET A 1 38.70 13.43 27.16
N GLY A 2 38.55 14.75 27.22
CA GLY A 2 38.22 15.51 28.44
C GLY A 2 36.76 15.33 28.92
N ASP A 3 36.26 16.22 29.78
CA ASP A 3 34.89 16.17 30.33
C ASP A 3 33.84 16.96 29.53
N GLU A 4 34.25 17.54 28.40
CA GLU A 4 33.36 18.28 27.50
C GLU A 4 32.28 17.39 26.88
N GLY A 5 31.15 17.95 26.46
CA GLY A 5 30.19 17.21 25.64
C GLY A 5 30.78 16.88 24.26
N ALA A 6 30.48 15.70 23.70
CA ALA A 6 30.74 15.46 22.28
C ALA A 6 29.86 14.37 21.67
N VAL A 7 29.86 14.36 20.34
CA VAL A 7 29.21 13.34 19.53
C VAL A 7 30.29 12.56 18.80
N LEU A 8 30.25 11.24 18.90
CA LEU A 8 31.06 10.34 18.07
C LEU A 8 30.21 9.90 16.88
N LEU A 9 30.71 10.14 15.68
CA LEU A 9 30.08 9.75 14.43
C LEU A 9 30.83 8.57 13.82
N MET A 10 30.10 7.51 13.45
CA MET A 10 30.68 6.35 12.78
C MET A 10 29.88 5.99 11.54
N ASP A 11 30.53 6.06 10.39
CA ASP A 11 29.91 5.65 9.13
C ASP A 11 29.98 4.12 8.97
N GLU A 12 28.88 3.50 8.55
CA GLU A 12 28.73 2.08 8.25
C GLU A 12 29.22 1.17 9.39
N LEU A 13 28.58 1.26 10.56
CA LEU A 13 28.97 0.47 11.74
C LEU A 13 29.04 -1.04 11.45
N ASN A 14 28.18 -1.55 10.58
CA ASN A 14 28.18 -2.95 10.11
C ASN A 14 29.45 -3.38 9.35
N ASN A 15 30.24 -2.45 8.80
CA ASN A 15 31.51 -2.78 8.16
C ASN A 15 32.56 -3.15 9.21
N PHE A 16 32.45 -2.54 10.39
CA PHE A 16 33.31 -2.82 11.53
C PHE A 16 32.78 -3.97 12.38
N VAL A 17 31.47 -3.99 12.65
CA VAL A 17 30.80 -4.99 13.46
C VAL A 17 30.08 -5.98 12.56
N LYS A 18 30.68 -7.15 12.36
CA LYS A 18 29.95 -8.25 11.71
C LYS A 18 29.00 -8.87 12.73
N PHE A 19 27.70 -8.79 12.46
CA PHE A 19 26.66 -9.38 13.29
C PHE A 19 26.59 -10.92 13.12
N THR A 20 27.72 -11.60 13.31
CA THR A 20 27.90 -13.06 13.29
C THR A 20 27.97 -13.63 14.71
N GLU A 21 27.84 -14.95 14.87
CA GLU A 21 27.93 -15.60 16.18
C GLU A 21 29.33 -15.45 16.83
N GLU A 22 30.38 -15.46 16.02
CA GLU A 22 31.76 -15.22 16.44
C GLU A 22 32.13 -13.75 16.29
N ARG A 23 32.60 -13.14 17.38
CA ARG A 23 33.11 -11.77 17.41
C ARG A 23 34.61 -11.73 17.25
N ARG A 24 35.09 -10.70 16.57
CA ARG A 24 36.51 -10.38 16.58
C ARG A 24 36.88 -9.67 17.88
N GLU A 25 38.09 -9.90 18.36
CA GLU A 25 38.61 -9.26 19.58
C GLU A 25 38.50 -7.73 19.52
N GLY A 26 38.83 -7.14 18.36
CA GLY A 26 38.72 -5.69 18.14
C GLY A 26 37.30 -5.13 18.20
N GLU A 27 36.27 -5.89 17.78
CA GLU A 27 34.87 -5.46 17.94
C GLU A 27 34.49 -5.38 19.42
N SER A 28 35.00 -6.33 20.21
CA SER A 28 34.74 -6.41 21.65
C SER A 28 35.46 -5.31 22.42
N GLU A 29 36.67 -4.95 22.02
CA GLU A 29 37.44 -3.86 22.60
C GLU A 29 36.78 -2.50 22.33
N VAL A 30 36.41 -2.23 21.09
CA VAL A 30 35.74 -0.97 20.72
C VAL A 30 34.37 -0.85 21.38
N GLY A 31 33.59 -1.93 21.42
CA GLY A 31 32.29 -1.94 22.12
C GLY A 31 32.43 -1.62 23.61
N ARG A 32 33.45 -2.17 24.27
CA ARG A 32 33.76 -1.89 25.69
C ARG A 32 34.20 -0.44 25.89
N TRP A 33 35.14 0.05 25.08
CA TRP A 33 35.60 1.43 25.15
C TRP A 33 34.47 2.45 24.91
N LEU A 34 33.65 2.21 23.88
CA LEU A 34 32.48 3.06 23.58
C LEU A 34 31.55 3.18 24.77
N LYS A 35 31.34 2.07 25.50
CA LYS A 35 30.53 2.06 26.71
C LYS A 35 31.25 2.76 27.87
N GLU A 36 32.38 2.20 28.29
CA GLU A 36 33.03 2.49 29.57
C GLU A 36 33.69 3.86 29.58
N ASP A 37 34.32 4.25 28.47
CA ASP A 37 35.15 5.45 28.40
C ASP A 37 34.43 6.64 27.74
N PHE A 38 33.52 6.36 26.80
CA PHE A 38 32.82 7.41 26.03
C PHE A 38 31.38 7.65 26.52
N LEU A 39 30.47 6.70 26.31
CA LEU A 39 29.03 6.88 26.54
C LEU A 39 28.65 7.06 28.01
N LEU A 40 29.41 6.51 28.97
CA LEU A 40 29.12 6.72 30.40
C LEU A 40 29.30 8.18 30.85
N ARG A 41 30.08 8.98 30.12
CA ARG A 41 30.25 10.40 30.43
C ARG A 41 29.00 11.20 30.06
N ARG A 42 28.71 12.26 30.83
CA ARG A 42 27.57 13.15 30.56
C ARG A 42 27.74 13.83 29.21
N ASN A 43 26.61 14.11 28.54
CA ASN A 43 26.57 14.83 27.27
C ASN A 43 27.41 14.19 26.14
N ARG A 44 27.55 12.86 26.16
CA ARG A 44 28.17 12.08 25.08
C ARG A 44 27.11 11.35 24.28
N TYR A 45 27.16 11.46 22.95
CA TYR A 45 26.25 10.80 22.04
C TYR A 45 27.04 9.99 21.01
N PHE A 46 26.54 8.81 20.66
CA PHE A 46 27.09 7.98 19.60
C PHE A 46 26.05 7.88 18.49
N ALA A 47 26.40 8.39 17.30
CA ALA A 47 25.56 8.31 16.12
C ALA A 47 26.30 7.54 15.04
N PHE A 48 25.58 6.66 14.35
CA PHE A 48 26.16 5.81 13.33
C PHE A 48 25.18 5.57 12.18
N SER A 49 25.70 5.32 10.98
CA SER A 49 24.92 4.81 9.86
C SER A 49 25.07 3.28 9.78
N SER A 50 24.05 2.62 9.26
CA SER A 50 24.11 1.19 8.95
C SER A 50 23.10 0.85 7.86
N HIS A 51 23.47 -0.05 6.93
CA HIS A 51 22.54 -0.60 5.94
C HIS A 51 21.85 -1.90 6.40
N VAL A 52 22.12 -2.36 7.62
CA VAL A 52 21.44 -3.52 8.21
C VAL A 52 20.42 -2.98 9.20
N ASN A 53 19.20 -3.53 9.25
CA ASN A 53 18.16 -3.12 10.20
C ASN A 53 18.20 -3.90 11.53
N ARG A 54 19.05 -4.93 11.64
CA ARG A 54 19.35 -5.69 12.88
C ARG A 54 20.25 -5.02 13.93
N PRO A 55 20.98 -3.91 13.69
CA PRO A 55 21.80 -3.26 14.71
C PRO A 55 21.04 -2.90 15.98
N PHE A 56 19.71 -2.71 15.96
CA PHE A 56 18.95 -2.37 17.17
C PHE A 56 18.97 -3.48 18.23
N ALA A 57 18.78 -4.73 17.83
CA ALA A 57 18.83 -5.87 18.75
C ALA A 57 20.26 -6.19 19.18
N ASP A 58 21.23 -5.92 18.30
CA ASP A 58 22.63 -6.28 18.51
C ASP A 58 23.50 -5.13 19.03
N LEU A 59 23.03 -3.88 19.15
CA LEU A 59 23.84 -2.78 19.68
C LEU A 59 24.09 -2.96 21.18
N SER A 60 23.07 -3.36 21.95
CA SER A 60 23.27 -3.72 23.37
C SER A 60 24.24 -4.88 23.52
N ARG A 61 24.18 -5.85 22.59
CA ARG A 61 25.15 -6.93 22.50
C ARG A 61 26.54 -6.36 22.18
N PHE A 62 26.68 -5.49 21.17
CA PHE A 62 27.95 -4.89 20.72
C PHE A 62 28.62 -4.08 21.83
N LEU A 63 27.85 -3.23 22.50
CA LEU A 63 28.28 -2.46 23.67
C LEU A 63 28.53 -3.34 24.91
N GLN A 64 28.31 -4.66 24.86
CA GLN A 64 28.46 -5.58 25.99
C GLN A 64 27.76 -5.06 27.25
N SER A 65 26.50 -4.65 27.08
CA SER A 65 25.78 -3.91 28.12
C SER A 65 24.33 -4.36 28.24
N PRO A 66 23.84 -4.63 29.47
CA PRO A 66 22.40 -4.70 29.74
C PRO A 66 21.75 -3.31 29.75
N SER A 67 22.50 -2.26 29.37
CA SER A 67 22.03 -0.87 29.31
C SER A 67 20.71 -0.76 28.56
N ARG A 68 19.74 -0.13 29.21
CA ARG A 68 18.43 0.25 28.66
C ARG A 68 18.46 1.58 27.91
N ARG A 69 19.66 2.12 27.62
CA ARG A 69 19.77 3.38 26.88
C ARG A 69 19.10 3.21 25.52
N ARG A 70 18.14 4.08 25.26
CA ARG A 70 17.34 4.06 24.05
C ARG A 70 18.21 4.48 22.86
N VAL A 71 18.28 3.64 21.83
CA VAL A 71 18.77 4.04 20.51
C VAL A 71 17.65 4.80 19.84
N LEU A 72 17.90 6.02 19.41
CA LEU A 72 16.94 6.78 18.62
C LEU A 72 17.11 6.38 17.16
N CYS A 73 16.02 5.93 16.55
CA CYS A 73 15.97 5.67 15.11
C CYS A 73 15.01 6.68 14.48
N PRO A 74 15.49 7.88 14.11
CA PRO A 74 14.65 8.84 13.42
C PRO A 74 14.29 8.31 12.02
N SER A 75 13.12 8.68 11.52
CA SER A 75 12.76 8.40 10.12
C SER A 75 13.72 9.09 9.18
N LEU A 76 13.95 8.48 8.01
CA LEU A 76 14.67 9.15 6.94
C LEU A 76 13.99 10.49 6.59
N PRO A 77 14.76 11.53 6.19
CA PRO A 77 14.18 12.78 5.71
C PRO A 77 13.21 12.51 4.56
N ARG A 78 12.00 13.07 4.67
CA ARG A 78 10.96 12.94 3.64
C ARG A 78 10.60 14.30 3.09
N ILE A 79 10.21 14.28 1.81
CA ILE A 79 9.61 15.44 1.15
C ILE A 79 8.20 15.58 1.69
N GLU A 80 7.92 16.65 2.43
CA GLU A 80 6.62 17.03 2.95
C GLU A 80 5.83 17.87 1.93
N LYS A 81 4.58 18.21 2.26
CA LYS A 81 3.70 18.93 1.33
C LYS A 81 4.28 20.30 0.98
N GLU A 82 4.90 20.94 1.97
CA GLU A 82 5.51 22.27 1.90
C GLU A 82 6.74 22.26 0.98
N ASP A 83 7.38 21.10 0.79
CA ASP A 83 8.54 20.93 -0.07
C ASP A 83 8.17 20.71 -1.55
N LEU A 84 6.89 20.47 -1.86
CA LEU A 84 6.48 20.08 -3.22
C LEU A 84 6.78 21.15 -4.27
N GLU A 85 6.47 22.42 -3.99
CA GLU A 85 6.80 23.54 -4.89
C GLU A 85 8.32 23.66 -5.10
N LEU A 86 9.10 23.42 -4.04
CA LEU A 86 10.56 23.48 -4.11
C LEU A 86 11.12 22.37 -5.00
N VAL A 87 10.61 21.15 -4.85
CA VAL A 87 11.02 19.95 -5.59
C VAL A 87 10.55 19.99 -7.05
N SER A 88 9.35 20.52 -7.30
CA SER A 88 8.73 20.54 -8.63
C SER A 88 9.09 21.77 -9.46
N GLU A 89 9.18 22.97 -8.87
CA GLU A 89 9.29 24.24 -9.62
C GLU A 89 10.62 24.97 -9.41
N ARG A 90 11.03 25.19 -8.15
CA ARG A 90 12.10 26.16 -7.84
C ARG A 90 13.52 25.65 -8.04
N LEU A 91 13.76 24.36 -7.78
CA LEU A 91 15.12 23.83 -7.88
C LEU A 91 15.45 23.27 -9.26
N GLY A 92 14.46 22.94 -10.10
CA GLY A 92 14.72 22.25 -11.38
C GLY A 92 15.49 20.92 -11.25
N LEU A 93 15.81 20.46 -10.03
CA LEU A 93 16.72 19.35 -9.75
C LEU A 93 16.10 17.98 -10.06
N TYR A 94 14.76 17.90 -10.13
CA TYR A 94 14.06 16.62 -10.27
C TYR A 94 12.94 16.61 -11.30
N GLY A 95 12.20 17.71 -11.50
CA GLY A 95 11.02 17.74 -12.39
C GLY A 95 9.98 16.65 -12.06
N ALA A 96 10.04 16.11 -10.83
CA ALA A 96 9.24 14.99 -10.41
C ALA A 96 7.86 15.50 -9.98
N ASN A 97 6.82 14.85 -10.49
CA ASN A 97 5.46 15.12 -10.04
C ASN A 97 5.16 14.35 -8.74
N THR A 98 4.04 14.67 -8.10
CA THR A 98 3.66 14.09 -6.81
C THR A 98 3.59 12.56 -6.81
N ALA A 99 3.20 11.94 -7.93
CA ALA A 99 3.19 10.48 -8.02
C ALA A 99 4.58 9.88 -8.09
N GLN A 100 5.52 10.53 -8.77
CA GLN A 100 6.93 10.10 -8.79
C GLN A 100 7.59 10.29 -7.41
N ILE A 101 7.23 11.36 -6.70
CA ILE A 101 7.65 11.56 -5.30
C ILE A 101 7.10 10.43 -4.41
N CYS A 102 5.82 10.08 -4.56
CA CYS A 102 5.20 8.93 -3.89
C CYS A 102 5.91 7.62 -4.23
N TRP A 103 6.21 7.37 -5.51
CA TRP A 103 6.91 6.19 -6.00
C TRP A 103 8.26 5.97 -5.30
N ALA A 104 9.02 7.05 -5.15
CA ALA A 104 10.31 7.08 -4.48
C ALA A 104 10.21 7.05 -2.93
N GLY A 105 9.02 6.77 -2.37
CA GLY A 105 8.83 6.75 -0.92
C GLY A 105 8.99 8.12 -0.26
N ARG A 106 8.92 9.20 -1.03
CA ARG A 106 9.24 10.58 -0.62
C ARG A 106 10.70 10.77 -0.19
N SER A 107 11.58 9.84 -0.56
CA SER A 107 13.02 9.92 -0.29
C SER A 107 13.72 10.88 -1.27
N PRO A 108 14.38 11.95 -0.79
CA PRO A 108 15.17 12.84 -1.65
C PRO A 108 16.28 12.10 -2.40
N ALA A 109 16.95 11.14 -1.74
CA ALA A 109 18.05 10.39 -2.34
C ALA A 109 17.58 9.52 -3.53
N LEU A 110 16.41 8.89 -3.41
CA LEU A 110 15.85 8.09 -4.51
C LEU A 110 15.39 8.96 -5.68
N LEU A 111 14.84 10.14 -5.41
CA LEU A 111 14.51 11.10 -6.47
C LEU A 111 15.76 11.66 -7.17
N TRP A 112 16.85 11.83 -6.43
CA TRP A 112 18.15 12.22 -7.01
C TRP A 112 18.76 11.16 -7.90
N GLU A 113 18.77 9.91 -7.47
CA GLU A 113 19.19 8.84 -8.37
C GLU A 113 18.25 8.72 -9.59
N TRP A 114 16.94 8.98 -9.40
CA TRP A 114 15.97 9.00 -10.49
C TRP A 114 16.25 10.10 -11.52
N SER A 115 16.47 11.35 -11.07
CA SER A 115 16.67 12.49 -11.97
C SER A 115 17.98 12.39 -12.74
N ARG A 116 19.05 11.89 -12.11
CA ARG A 116 20.35 11.70 -12.77
C ARG A 116 20.32 10.63 -13.86
N ARG A 117 19.59 9.55 -13.63
CA ARG A 117 19.67 8.35 -14.50
C ARG A 117 18.49 8.23 -15.47
N LYS A 118 17.37 8.93 -15.24
CA LYS A 118 16.07 8.74 -15.95
C LYS A 118 15.62 7.26 -16.05
N LEU A 119 16.21 6.39 -15.22
CA LEU A 119 16.20 4.93 -15.34
C LEU A 119 16.11 4.25 -13.97
N LEU A 120 15.60 4.93 -12.93
CA LEU A 120 15.49 4.35 -11.58
C LEU A 120 14.92 2.91 -11.60
N PRO A 121 13.89 2.58 -12.40
CA PRO A 121 13.42 1.19 -12.46
C PRO A 121 14.46 0.16 -12.93
N ARG A 122 15.23 0.47 -13.97
CA ARG A 122 16.29 -0.43 -14.47
C ARG A 122 17.45 -0.48 -13.48
N TYR A 123 17.84 0.68 -12.96
CA TYR A 123 18.89 0.79 -11.95
C TYR A 123 18.57 -0.02 -10.69
N LEU A 124 17.33 0.08 -10.18
CA LEU A 124 16.89 -0.71 -9.04
C LEU A 124 16.90 -2.20 -9.38
N THR A 125 16.41 -2.60 -10.56
CA THR A 125 16.42 -4.01 -10.97
C THR A 125 17.83 -4.62 -10.92
N ASP A 126 18.86 -3.87 -11.30
CA ASP A 126 20.25 -4.34 -11.34
C ASP A 126 20.97 -4.30 -9.98
N LYS A 127 20.45 -3.51 -9.03
CA LYS A 127 21.09 -3.26 -7.73
C LYS A 127 20.37 -3.92 -6.55
N LEU A 128 19.15 -4.39 -6.75
CA LEU A 128 18.38 -5.04 -5.70
C LEU A 128 18.95 -6.43 -5.36
N PRO A 129 18.95 -6.79 -4.07
CA PRO A 129 19.38 -8.10 -3.65
C PRO A 129 18.51 -9.20 -4.27
N ARG A 130 19.09 -10.37 -4.49
CA ARG A 130 18.30 -11.53 -4.93
C ARG A 130 17.37 -11.95 -3.81
N LEU A 131 16.12 -12.22 -4.14
CA LEU A 131 15.19 -12.80 -3.19
C LEU A 131 15.53 -14.29 -3.03
N LEU A 132 16.23 -14.64 -1.94
CA LEU A 132 16.67 -16.01 -1.69
C LEU A 132 15.51 -16.84 -1.15
N VAL A 133 15.03 -17.78 -1.97
CA VAL A 133 14.03 -18.79 -1.61
C VAL A 133 14.74 -20.14 -1.59
N ASP A 134 15.24 -20.54 -0.41
CA ASP A 134 16.01 -21.78 -0.26
C ASP A 134 15.09 -23.02 -0.19
N ARG A 135 13.85 -22.85 0.29
CA ARG A 135 12.84 -23.91 0.39
C ARG A 135 11.49 -23.44 -0.17
N PRO A 136 10.64 -24.35 -0.67
CA PRO A 136 9.30 -24.00 -1.17
C PRO A 136 8.44 -23.19 -0.18
N THR A 137 8.56 -23.48 1.12
CA THR A 137 7.83 -22.76 2.17
C THR A 137 8.33 -21.33 2.40
N ASP A 138 9.53 -20.99 1.93
CA ASP A 138 10.14 -19.69 2.18
C ASP A 138 9.45 -18.59 1.38
N ALA A 139 9.01 -18.87 0.14
CA ALA A 139 8.23 -17.91 -0.66
C ALA A 139 6.96 -17.46 0.09
N VAL A 140 6.22 -18.42 0.67
CA VAL A 140 5.02 -18.13 1.47
C VAL A 140 5.36 -17.33 2.73
N ARG A 141 6.47 -17.65 3.41
CA ARG A 141 6.91 -16.94 4.62
C ARG A 141 7.35 -15.51 4.32
N ILE A 142 8.12 -15.31 3.26
CA ILE A 142 8.56 -14.00 2.77
C ILE A 142 7.35 -13.17 2.37
N LEU A 143 6.41 -13.75 1.61
CA LEU A 143 5.17 -13.08 1.25
C LEU A 143 4.40 -12.60 2.49
N ARG A 144 4.31 -13.43 3.54
CA ARG A 144 3.69 -13.01 4.81
C ARG A 144 4.41 -11.82 5.43
N SER A 145 5.74 -11.85 5.51
CA SER A 145 6.52 -10.71 6.01
C SER A 145 6.28 -9.45 5.19
N VAL A 146 6.32 -9.55 3.86
CA VAL A 146 6.08 -8.40 2.96
C VAL A 146 4.70 -7.81 3.19
N ILE A 147 3.66 -8.64 3.22
CA ILE A 147 2.28 -8.18 3.42
C ILE A 147 2.09 -7.59 4.81
N ASP A 148 2.53 -8.27 5.87
CA ASP A 148 2.34 -7.82 7.26
C ASP A 148 3.06 -6.49 7.51
N THR A 149 4.32 -6.37 7.08
CA THR A 149 5.07 -5.12 7.15
C THR A 149 4.42 -4.01 6.30
N ALA A 150 3.98 -4.31 5.07
CA ALA A 150 3.33 -3.32 4.22
C ALA A 150 2.04 -2.77 4.83
N VAL A 151 1.20 -3.65 5.41
CA VAL A 151 -0.13 -3.27 5.90
C VAL A 151 -0.16 -2.75 7.33
N SER A 152 0.67 -3.30 8.22
CA SER A 152 0.63 -3.00 9.65
C SER A 152 1.82 -2.16 10.13
N GLY A 153 2.91 -2.12 9.37
CA GLY A 153 4.15 -1.47 9.81
C GLY A 153 4.96 -2.30 10.80
N SER A 154 4.56 -3.55 11.08
CA SER A 154 5.28 -4.47 11.93
C SER A 154 6.62 -4.87 11.33
N GLY A 155 7.57 -5.21 12.21
CA GLY A 155 8.83 -5.80 11.80
C GLY A 155 8.63 -7.14 11.09
N PRO A 156 9.50 -7.48 10.13
CA PRO A 156 9.37 -8.72 9.37
C PRO A 156 9.47 -9.94 10.28
N LEU A 157 8.44 -10.80 10.27
CA LEU A 157 8.36 -12.00 11.10
C LEU A 157 9.30 -13.13 10.64
N TYR A 158 9.62 -13.13 9.35
CA TYR A 158 10.60 -14.02 8.74
C TYR A 158 11.58 -13.16 7.97
N GLY A 159 12.86 -13.48 8.13
CA GLY A 159 13.95 -12.65 7.64
C GLY A 159 13.81 -12.35 6.16
N LEU A 160 13.49 -11.11 5.83
CA LEU A 160 13.58 -10.58 4.47
C LEU A 160 15.07 -10.48 4.05
N ARG A 161 15.99 -10.77 4.98
CA ARG A 161 17.44 -10.80 4.79
C ARG A 161 17.90 -9.45 4.26
N GLU A 162 18.60 -9.45 3.13
CA GLU A 162 19.09 -8.24 2.49
C GLU A 162 17.94 -7.31 2.09
N TRP A 163 16.72 -7.79 1.83
CA TRP A 163 15.59 -6.92 1.53
C TRP A 163 15.13 -6.08 2.72
N GLU A 164 15.50 -6.45 3.95
CA GLU A 164 15.24 -5.62 5.13
C GLU A 164 15.87 -4.23 4.96
N MET A 165 17.03 -4.11 4.31
CA MET A 165 17.73 -2.82 4.12
C MET A 165 16.96 -1.81 3.27
N LEU A 166 15.93 -2.26 2.56
CA LEU A 166 15.10 -1.43 1.69
C LEU A 166 13.92 -0.81 2.44
N LEU A 167 13.73 -1.17 3.71
CA LEU A 167 12.71 -0.61 4.59
C LEU A 167 13.21 0.67 5.23
N ASP A 168 12.33 1.67 5.29
CA ASP A 168 12.49 2.80 6.19
C ASP A 168 12.03 2.36 7.59
N VAL A 169 12.96 2.34 8.54
CA VAL A 169 12.74 1.86 9.91
C VAL A 169 12.93 3.00 10.88
N PHE A 170 11.93 3.24 11.72
CA PHE A 170 11.96 4.37 12.66
C PHE A 170 11.09 4.13 13.88
N ASP A 171 11.44 4.77 14.99
CA ASP A 171 10.58 4.82 16.17
C ASP A 171 9.49 5.87 15.97
N GLU A 172 8.22 5.47 16.10
CA GLU A 172 7.13 6.43 16.10
C GLU A 172 7.13 7.24 17.40
N GLU A 173 7.11 8.56 17.27
CA GLU A 173 7.12 9.48 18.41
C GLU A 173 5.91 9.23 19.32
N GLY A 174 6.16 9.14 20.63
CA GLY A 174 5.13 8.95 21.64
C GLY A 174 4.61 7.52 21.81
N SER A 175 4.67 6.65 20.79
CA SER A 175 4.19 5.26 20.91
C SER A 175 5.28 4.29 21.37
N GLY A 176 6.55 4.61 21.10
CA GLY A 176 7.67 3.72 21.41
C GLY A 176 7.67 2.44 20.55
N THR A 177 6.87 2.42 19.47
CA THR A 177 6.81 1.30 18.54
C THR A 177 7.70 1.58 17.34
N THR A 178 8.52 0.60 16.97
CA THR A 178 9.33 0.66 15.75
C THR A 178 8.47 0.31 14.55
N GLN A 179 8.49 1.19 13.55
CA GLN A 179 7.72 1.12 12.33
C GLN A 179 8.62 0.69 11.17
N PHE A 180 8.07 -0.13 10.28
CA PHE A 180 8.75 -0.63 9.10
C PHE A 180 7.93 -0.28 7.87
N VAL A 181 8.48 0.56 6.99
CA VAL A 181 7.76 1.13 5.85
C VAL A 181 8.48 0.79 4.56
N TRP A 182 7.73 0.29 3.58
CA TRP A 182 8.23 0.09 2.23
C TRP A 182 8.01 1.34 1.37
N PRO A 183 9.08 1.95 0.82
CA PRO A 183 8.96 2.76 -0.38
C PRO A 183 8.24 1.99 -1.50
N PRO A 184 7.27 2.60 -2.23
CA PRO A 184 6.49 1.89 -3.26
C PRO A 184 7.33 1.26 -4.37
N CYS A 185 8.46 1.89 -4.74
CA CYS A 185 9.40 1.32 -5.70
C CYS A 185 9.98 -0.03 -5.23
N TYR A 186 10.34 -0.16 -3.95
CA TYR A 186 10.86 -1.40 -3.39
C TYR A 186 9.76 -2.43 -3.16
N LEU A 187 8.58 -2.00 -2.70
CA LEU A 187 7.43 -2.88 -2.59
C LEU A 187 7.05 -3.48 -3.94
N TYR A 188 7.03 -2.67 -5.00
CA TYR A 188 6.83 -3.13 -6.37
C TYR A 188 7.79 -4.27 -6.75
N HIS A 189 9.08 -4.09 -6.49
CA HIS A 189 10.07 -5.10 -6.83
C HIS A 189 9.93 -6.36 -5.96
N ALA A 190 9.63 -6.22 -4.67
CA ALA A 190 9.38 -7.36 -3.78
C ALA A 190 8.20 -8.20 -4.27
N LEU A 191 7.09 -7.53 -4.63
CA LEU A 191 5.89 -8.19 -5.16
C LEU A 191 6.15 -8.84 -6.53
N THR A 192 6.89 -8.17 -7.42
CA THR A 192 7.25 -8.70 -8.74
C THR A 192 8.13 -9.95 -8.60
N LYS A 193 9.12 -9.91 -7.69
CA LYS A 193 9.98 -11.06 -7.43
C LYS A 193 9.23 -12.23 -6.80
N LEU A 194 8.32 -11.97 -5.86
CA LEU A 194 7.46 -13.01 -5.31
C LEU A 194 6.53 -13.62 -6.37
N ALA A 195 6.07 -12.83 -7.34
CA ALA A 195 5.23 -13.33 -8.43
C ALA A 195 5.93 -14.33 -9.37
N GLU A 196 7.27 -14.39 -9.35
CA GLU A 196 8.07 -15.38 -10.11
C GLU A 196 7.98 -16.80 -9.49
N TYR A 197 7.47 -16.94 -8.26
CA TYR A 197 7.34 -18.21 -7.52
C TYR A 197 5.90 -18.77 -7.59
N ASP A 198 5.40 -18.95 -8.82
CA ASP A 198 4.03 -19.41 -9.09
C ASP A 198 3.75 -20.84 -8.60
N LYS A 199 4.75 -21.72 -8.67
CA LYS A 199 4.66 -23.10 -8.17
C LYS A 199 4.42 -23.15 -6.66
N GLU A 200 5.07 -22.26 -5.90
CA GLU A 200 4.99 -22.23 -4.44
C GLU A 200 3.79 -21.44 -3.93
N LEU A 201 3.44 -20.33 -4.59
CA LEU A 201 2.39 -19.42 -4.15
C LEU A 201 1.02 -19.70 -4.80
N GLY A 202 1.01 -20.40 -5.93
CA GLY A 202 -0.17 -20.62 -6.76
C GLY A 202 -0.46 -19.45 -7.70
N LEU A 203 -0.98 -19.77 -8.88
CA LEU A 203 -1.29 -18.82 -9.96
C LEU A 203 -2.20 -17.68 -9.52
N LEU A 204 -3.17 -17.95 -8.65
CA LEU A 204 -4.13 -16.95 -8.17
C LEU A 204 -3.42 -15.86 -7.34
N VAL A 205 -2.53 -16.27 -6.45
CA VAL A 205 -1.76 -15.34 -5.61
C VAL A 205 -0.78 -14.54 -6.47
N THR A 206 -0.03 -15.18 -7.37
CA THR A 206 0.95 -14.48 -8.22
C THR A 206 0.30 -13.52 -9.22
N SER A 207 -0.90 -13.85 -9.73
CA SER A 207 -1.72 -12.94 -10.53
C SER A 207 -2.06 -11.66 -9.76
N LEU A 208 -2.43 -11.77 -8.47
CA LEU A 208 -2.75 -10.64 -7.61
C LEU A 208 -1.51 -9.84 -7.19
N LEU A 209 -0.38 -10.51 -6.92
CA LEU A 209 0.91 -9.85 -6.68
C LEU A 209 1.32 -8.99 -7.88
N SER A 210 1.20 -9.55 -9.08
CA SER A 210 1.44 -8.84 -10.34
C SER A 210 0.47 -7.68 -10.53
N ALA A 211 -0.78 -7.82 -10.08
CA ALA A 211 -1.77 -6.73 -10.07
C ALA A 211 -1.35 -5.59 -9.13
N ALA A 212 -1.00 -5.91 -7.88
CA ALA A 212 -0.53 -4.93 -6.91
C ALA A 212 0.71 -4.20 -7.42
N ALA A 213 1.70 -4.94 -7.93
CA ALA A 213 2.92 -4.38 -8.52
C ALA A 213 2.59 -3.45 -9.71
N ALA A 214 1.81 -3.91 -10.69
CA ALA A 214 1.44 -3.09 -11.84
C ALA A 214 0.70 -1.79 -11.45
N ASN A 215 -0.08 -1.83 -10.36
CA ASN A 215 -0.78 -0.65 -9.85
C ASN A 215 0.16 0.30 -9.07
N LEU A 216 1.16 -0.20 -8.36
CA LEU A 216 2.22 0.64 -7.79
C LEU A 216 3.05 1.31 -8.89
N TRP A 217 3.36 0.57 -9.96
CA TRP A 217 4.11 1.08 -11.11
C TRP A 217 3.47 2.30 -11.77
N LYS A 218 2.13 2.42 -11.71
CA LYS A 218 1.42 3.60 -12.19
C LYS A 218 1.95 4.90 -11.58
N LEU A 219 2.43 4.88 -10.33
CA LEU A 219 3.04 6.06 -9.71
C LEU A 219 4.30 6.54 -10.44
N ASN A 220 5.10 5.61 -10.98
CA ASN A 220 6.31 5.94 -11.73
C ASN A 220 5.99 6.51 -13.12
N SER A 221 4.95 5.98 -13.78
CA SER A 221 4.59 6.35 -15.16
C SER A 221 3.52 7.45 -15.25
N ALA A 222 2.91 7.84 -14.14
CA ALA A 222 1.84 8.83 -14.14
C ALA A 222 2.36 10.19 -14.59
N LYS A 223 1.65 10.79 -15.54
CA LYS A 223 1.82 12.21 -15.88
C LYS A 223 1.31 13.07 -14.73
N GLY A 224 1.78 14.31 -14.64
CA GLY A 224 1.27 15.27 -13.66
C GLY A 224 -0.26 15.32 -13.70
N GLU A 225 -0.89 15.24 -12.53
CA GLU A 225 -2.33 15.32 -12.33
C GLU A 225 -3.20 14.19 -12.92
N SER A 226 -2.61 13.12 -13.48
CA SER A 226 -3.40 12.03 -14.08
C SER A 226 -4.20 11.22 -13.04
N GLY A 227 -5.29 10.57 -13.46
CA GLY A 227 -6.07 9.65 -12.62
C GLY A 227 -5.23 8.52 -12.02
N ASP A 228 -4.20 8.06 -12.76
CA ASP A 228 -3.28 7.01 -12.34
C ASP A 228 -2.59 7.29 -10.99
N GLN A 229 -2.33 8.56 -10.68
CA GLN A 229 -1.70 8.98 -9.42
C GLN A 229 -2.53 8.56 -8.19
N ARG A 230 -3.84 8.47 -8.35
CA ARG A 230 -4.81 8.14 -7.30
C ARG A 230 -5.23 6.67 -7.37
N GLU A 231 -5.56 6.25 -8.58
CA GLU A 231 -6.07 4.92 -8.86
C GLU A 231 -5.04 3.83 -8.57
N GLY A 232 -3.76 4.06 -8.93
CA GLY A 232 -2.67 3.11 -8.71
C GLY A 232 -2.50 2.69 -7.25
N PRO A 233 -2.21 3.62 -6.33
CA PRO A 233 -2.09 3.32 -4.90
C PRO A 233 -3.35 2.69 -4.30
N CYS A 234 -4.54 3.14 -4.72
CA CYS A 234 -5.81 2.61 -4.25
C CYS A 234 -6.00 1.14 -4.67
N ALA A 235 -5.80 0.86 -5.95
CA ALA A 235 -5.86 -0.49 -6.50
C ALA A 235 -4.81 -1.41 -5.85
N ALA A 236 -3.59 -0.93 -5.64
CA ALA A 236 -2.54 -1.66 -4.95
C ALA A 236 -2.94 -1.99 -3.51
N ALA A 237 -3.47 -1.03 -2.76
CA ALA A 237 -3.96 -1.24 -1.39
C ALA A 237 -5.05 -2.31 -1.32
N LEU A 238 -6.04 -2.25 -2.23
CA LEU A 238 -7.09 -3.27 -2.31
C LEU A 238 -6.52 -4.67 -2.60
N CYS A 239 -5.56 -4.76 -3.54
CA CYS A 239 -4.87 -6.03 -3.82
C CYS A 239 -4.12 -6.56 -2.59
N LEU A 240 -3.39 -5.71 -1.86
CA LEU A 240 -2.68 -6.10 -0.64
C LEU A 240 -3.64 -6.62 0.44
N ARG A 241 -4.83 -6.01 0.59
CA ARG A 241 -5.87 -6.47 1.53
C ARG A 241 -6.50 -7.79 1.12
N LEU A 242 -6.71 -8.01 -0.17
CA LEU A 242 -7.17 -9.30 -0.71
C LEU A 242 -6.12 -10.40 -0.47
N ILE A 243 -4.83 -10.12 -0.68
CA ILE A 243 -3.74 -11.06 -0.37
C ILE A 243 -3.71 -11.35 1.14
N GLN A 244 -3.82 -10.32 1.98
CA GLN A 244 -3.86 -10.47 3.44
C GLN A 244 -5.00 -11.40 3.88
N SER A 245 -6.21 -11.21 3.34
CA SER A 245 -7.37 -12.07 3.59
C SER A 245 -7.08 -13.52 3.17
N HIS A 246 -6.57 -13.73 1.96
CA HIS A 246 -6.25 -15.06 1.43
C HIS A 246 -5.22 -15.80 2.30
N LEU A 247 -4.14 -15.13 2.68
CA LEU A 247 -3.09 -15.72 3.51
C LEU A 247 -3.59 -16.12 4.90
N ARG A 248 -4.55 -15.37 5.45
CA ARG A 248 -5.20 -15.69 6.73
C ARG A 248 -6.16 -16.86 6.62
N LYS A 249 -6.97 -16.94 5.55
CA LYS A 249 -7.89 -18.07 5.28
C LYS A 249 -7.12 -19.39 5.21
N ASN A 250 -6.07 -19.42 4.39
CA ASN A 250 -5.36 -20.65 4.04
C ASN A 250 -4.36 -21.13 5.10
N ASN A 251 -4.19 -20.40 6.20
CA ASN A 251 -3.34 -20.87 7.29
C ASN A 251 -3.90 -20.50 8.67
N PRO A 252 -4.84 -21.31 9.21
CA PRO A 252 -5.41 -21.11 10.55
C PRO A 252 -4.35 -21.05 11.66
N ARG A 253 -3.24 -21.78 11.52
CA ARG A 253 -2.12 -21.78 12.48
C ARG A 253 -1.23 -20.53 12.38
N ALA A 254 -1.27 -19.82 11.25
CA ALA A 254 -0.57 -18.55 11.03
C ALA A 254 -1.49 -17.32 11.18
N VAL A 255 -2.76 -17.50 11.56
CA VAL A 255 -3.70 -16.40 11.88
C VAL A 255 -3.16 -15.47 12.96
N ALA A 256 -2.32 -15.98 13.88
CA ALA A 256 -1.62 -15.20 14.88
C ALA A 256 -0.42 -14.39 14.34
N ARG A 257 0.03 -14.66 13.10
CA ARG A 257 1.25 -14.12 12.49
C ARG A 257 1.00 -13.17 11.30
N ILE A 258 -0.24 -12.85 10.99
CA ILE A 258 -0.57 -11.80 10.01
C ILE A 258 -1.63 -10.95 10.70
N ALA A 259 -1.46 -9.64 10.75
CA ALA A 259 -2.46 -8.77 11.38
C ALA A 259 -3.87 -9.07 10.82
N ALA A 260 -4.89 -9.03 11.68
CA ALA A 260 -6.28 -9.11 11.21
C ALA A 260 -6.63 -7.89 10.37
N LEU A 261 -7.54 -8.03 9.41
CA LEU A 261 -8.11 -6.87 8.73
C LEU A 261 -8.95 -6.07 9.75
N PRO A 262 -8.72 -4.75 9.89
CA PRO A 262 -9.51 -3.92 10.79
C PRO A 262 -11.01 -3.97 10.46
N LYS A 263 -11.87 -4.09 11.48
CA LYS A 263 -13.33 -4.16 11.29
C LYS A 263 -13.91 -2.86 10.75
N GLU A 264 -13.20 -1.76 10.97
CA GLU A 264 -13.50 -0.41 10.49
C GLU A 264 -13.53 -0.34 8.95
N LEU A 265 -12.95 -1.33 8.25
CA LEU A 265 -12.96 -1.41 6.79
C LEU A 265 -14.28 -1.92 6.20
N HIS A 266 -15.29 -2.29 7.00
CA HIS A 266 -16.56 -2.91 6.55
C HIS A 266 -17.34 -2.10 5.50
N ASN A 267 -17.09 -0.79 5.41
CA ASN A 267 -17.70 0.09 4.42
C ASN A 267 -16.81 0.35 3.18
N THR A 268 -15.63 -0.27 3.13
CA THR A 268 -14.65 -0.10 2.03
C THR A 268 -14.16 -1.42 1.44
N LEU A 269 -14.41 -2.54 2.12
CA LEU A 269 -14.06 -3.88 1.68
C LEU A 269 -15.23 -4.82 1.92
N PRO A 270 -15.39 -5.86 1.08
CA PRO A 270 -16.39 -6.87 1.32
C PRO A 270 -16.25 -7.53 2.71
N PRO A 271 -17.34 -7.76 3.45
CA PRO A 271 -17.30 -8.41 4.76
C PRO A 271 -16.59 -9.77 4.76
N ALA A 272 -16.74 -10.55 3.68
CA ALA A 272 -16.09 -11.85 3.54
C ALA A 272 -14.55 -11.75 3.40
N VAL A 273 -14.03 -10.64 2.85
CA VAL A 273 -12.59 -10.33 2.82
C VAL A 273 -12.10 -9.97 4.22
N ILE A 274 -12.84 -9.11 4.94
CA ILE A 274 -12.46 -8.68 6.31
C ILE A 274 -12.43 -9.87 7.27
N ARG A 275 -13.44 -10.74 7.19
CA ARG A 275 -13.51 -11.97 8.00
C ARG A 275 -12.49 -13.04 7.58
N SER A 276 -11.69 -12.79 6.54
CA SER A 276 -10.72 -13.75 6.00
C SER A 276 -11.38 -15.07 5.59
N GLN A 277 -12.58 -14.99 5.01
CA GLN A 277 -13.39 -16.14 4.57
C GLN A 277 -13.36 -16.33 3.05
N CYS A 278 -12.88 -15.33 2.31
CA CYS A 278 -12.73 -15.41 0.85
C CYS A 278 -11.46 -16.11 0.39
N SER A 279 -11.61 -17.08 -0.52
CA SER A 279 -10.55 -17.44 -1.46
C SER A 279 -10.36 -16.29 -2.46
N PHE A 280 -9.22 -16.25 -3.14
CA PHE A 280 -9.02 -15.28 -4.21
C PHE A 280 -9.23 -15.99 -5.54
N GLY A 281 -10.07 -15.41 -6.40
CA GLY A 281 -10.43 -15.97 -7.69
C GLY A 281 -9.34 -15.72 -8.73
N THR A 282 -9.23 -14.51 -9.26
CA THR A 282 -8.08 -14.05 -10.07
C THR A 282 -8.19 -12.54 -10.31
N ARG A 283 -7.17 -11.94 -10.94
CA ARG A 283 -7.24 -10.59 -11.50
C ARG A 283 -7.87 -10.66 -12.89
N ILE A 284 -8.91 -9.86 -13.12
CA ILE A 284 -9.57 -9.77 -14.43
C ILE A 284 -9.39 -8.36 -14.98
N ARG A 285 -9.00 -8.27 -16.26
CA ARG A 285 -8.77 -7.02 -16.96
C ARG A 285 -9.15 -7.16 -18.42
N ASN A 286 -9.89 -6.19 -18.96
CA ASN A 286 -10.23 -6.12 -20.38
C ASN A 286 -10.25 -4.64 -20.83
N SER A 287 -9.84 -4.37 -22.06
CA SER A 287 -9.85 -3.03 -22.68
C SER A 287 -11.16 -2.68 -23.36
N ASP A 288 -11.97 -3.68 -23.69
CA ASP A 288 -13.12 -3.51 -24.57
C ASP A 288 -14.38 -3.14 -23.78
N TRP A 289 -14.31 -3.20 -22.45
CA TRP A 289 -15.40 -2.78 -21.56
C TRP A 289 -15.50 -1.26 -21.53
N THR A 290 -16.72 -0.75 -21.69
CA THR A 290 -17.05 0.68 -21.56
C THR A 290 -18.04 0.94 -20.44
N THR A 291 -18.87 -0.04 -20.09
CA THR A 291 -19.96 0.10 -19.11
C THR A 291 -19.93 -0.96 -18.01
N LEU A 292 -20.65 -0.72 -16.91
CA LEU A 292 -20.85 -1.72 -15.85
C LEU A 292 -21.49 -3.01 -16.40
N SER A 293 -22.45 -2.89 -17.31
CA SER A 293 -23.12 -4.03 -17.95
C SER A 293 -22.13 -4.94 -18.69
N ASP A 294 -21.15 -4.37 -19.41
CA ASP A 294 -20.13 -5.17 -20.12
C ASP A 294 -19.29 -6.01 -19.15
N VAL A 295 -18.88 -5.41 -18.03
CA VAL A 295 -18.05 -6.08 -17.02
C VAL A 295 -18.82 -7.21 -16.37
N VAL A 296 -20.07 -6.94 -15.98
CA VAL A 296 -20.93 -7.93 -15.32
C VAL A 296 -21.28 -9.06 -16.29
N GLU A 297 -21.75 -8.76 -17.50
CA GLU A 297 -22.10 -9.76 -18.51
C GLU A 297 -20.88 -10.62 -18.86
N ALA A 298 -19.71 -10.02 -19.09
CA ALA A 298 -18.49 -10.78 -19.37
C ALA A 298 -18.07 -11.70 -18.22
N PHE A 299 -18.38 -11.31 -16.98
CA PHE A 299 -18.08 -12.11 -15.80
C PHE A 299 -19.03 -13.31 -15.66
N VAL A 300 -20.34 -13.09 -15.72
CA VAL A 300 -21.35 -14.13 -15.40
C VAL A 300 -21.80 -14.98 -16.59
N LYS A 301 -21.63 -14.52 -17.84
CA LYS A 301 -22.09 -15.26 -19.01
C LYS A 301 -21.50 -16.68 -19.06
N GLN A 302 -22.21 -17.60 -19.70
CA GLN A 302 -21.71 -18.95 -19.92
C GLN A 302 -20.38 -18.90 -20.70
N GLY A 303 -19.34 -19.55 -20.17
CA GLY A 303 -17.99 -19.47 -20.72
C GLY A 303 -17.28 -18.12 -20.51
N GLY A 304 -17.86 -17.22 -19.72
CA GLY A 304 -17.24 -15.98 -19.26
C GLY A 304 -16.17 -16.20 -18.19
N TYR A 305 -15.70 -15.10 -17.59
CA TYR A 305 -14.56 -15.16 -16.67
C TYR A 305 -14.82 -16.01 -15.42
N LEU A 306 -16.03 -15.98 -14.85
CA LEU A 306 -16.36 -16.81 -13.70
C LEU A 306 -16.36 -18.30 -14.08
N SER A 307 -17.05 -18.66 -15.17
CA SER A 307 -17.09 -20.04 -15.65
C SER A 307 -15.69 -20.61 -15.95
N GLN A 308 -14.81 -19.79 -16.51
CA GLN A 308 -13.43 -20.18 -16.78
C GLN A 308 -12.64 -20.36 -15.49
N ALA A 309 -12.74 -19.40 -14.55
CA ALA A 309 -12.06 -19.50 -13.27
C ALA A 309 -12.49 -20.72 -12.45
N LEU A 310 -13.78 -21.06 -12.42
CA LEU A 310 -14.28 -22.26 -11.74
C LEU A 310 -13.80 -23.57 -12.39
N ARG A 311 -13.55 -23.56 -13.70
CA ARG A 311 -12.99 -24.71 -14.42
C ARG A 311 -11.52 -24.91 -14.10
N ASP A 312 -10.76 -23.83 -14.13
CA ASP A 312 -9.31 -23.85 -13.89
C ASP A 312 -8.98 -24.05 -12.40
N HIS A 313 -9.88 -23.57 -11.53
CA HIS A 313 -9.76 -23.59 -10.08
C HIS A 313 -11.09 -24.03 -9.43
N PRO A 314 -11.41 -25.34 -9.45
CA PRO A 314 -12.66 -25.88 -8.88
C PRO A 314 -12.88 -25.54 -7.41
N GLU A 315 -11.81 -25.27 -6.65
CA GLU A 315 -11.87 -24.84 -5.25
C GLU A 315 -12.57 -23.49 -5.05
N LEU A 316 -12.80 -22.71 -6.12
CA LEU A 316 -13.55 -21.45 -6.08
C LEU A 316 -15.07 -21.67 -6.16
N ALA A 317 -15.52 -22.88 -6.49
CA ALA A 317 -16.94 -23.21 -6.59
C ALA A 317 -17.60 -23.39 -5.22
N GLU A 318 -16.82 -23.53 -4.14
CA GLU A 318 -17.31 -23.72 -2.78
C GLU A 318 -16.92 -22.55 -1.87
N GLY A 319 -17.88 -22.05 -1.10
CA GLY A 319 -17.70 -20.93 -0.19
C GLY A 319 -17.51 -19.60 -0.89
N CYS A 320 -16.89 -18.64 -0.19
CA CYS A 320 -16.71 -17.29 -0.74
C CYS A 320 -15.41 -17.18 -1.55
N ALA A 321 -15.47 -16.53 -2.71
CA ALA A 321 -14.28 -16.07 -3.44
C ALA A 321 -14.39 -14.59 -3.83
N ALA A 322 -13.24 -13.90 -3.92
CA ALA A 322 -13.17 -12.51 -4.33
C ALA A 322 -12.30 -12.36 -5.59
N PHE A 323 -12.76 -11.58 -6.56
CA PHE A 323 -12.08 -11.31 -7.82
C PHE A 323 -11.77 -9.82 -7.92
N PHE A 324 -10.52 -9.48 -8.25
CA PHE A 324 -10.15 -8.10 -8.50
C PHE A 324 -10.37 -7.81 -9.99
N VAL A 325 -11.33 -6.95 -10.31
CA VAL A 325 -11.75 -6.67 -11.68
C VAL A 325 -11.43 -5.22 -12.01
N LYS A 326 -10.76 -5.00 -13.14
CA LYS A 326 -10.31 -3.66 -13.52
C LYS A 326 -10.51 -3.40 -15.01
N PRO A 327 -11.44 -2.51 -15.39
CA PRO A 327 -11.50 -2.01 -16.76
C PRO A 327 -10.16 -1.37 -17.17
N SER A 328 -9.75 -1.56 -18.41
CA SER A 328 -8.53 -0.93 -18.95
C SER A 328 -8.84 0.30 -19.80
N ASN A 329 -10.12 0.53 -20.08
CA ASN A 329 -10.56 1.66 -20.86
C ASN A 329 -10.58 2.91 -19.99
N ASN A 330 -9.85 3.95 -20.41
CA ASN A 330 -9.81 5.22 -19.69
C ASN A 330 -11.14 6.00 -19.79
N GLN A 331 -12.06 5.57 -20.67
CA GLN A 331 -13.41 6.11 -20.82
C GLN A 331 -14.46 5.28 -20.09
N PHE A 332 -14.05 4.25 -19.31
CA PHE A 332 -14.99 3.43 -18.57
C PHE A 332 -15.82 4.29 -17.60
N GLU A 333 -17.14 4.13 -17.67
CA GLU A 333 -18.05 5.02 -16.96
C GLU A 333 -18.17 4.67 -15.47
N THR A 334 -18.27 5.72 -14.65
CA THR A 334 -18.64 5.68 -13.22
C THR A 334 -17.63 5.06 -12.25
N TYR A 335 -16.94 3.96 -12.57
CA TYR A 335 -16.03 3.26 -11.65
C TYR A 335 -14.65 2.99 -12.28
N ASP A 336 -13.59 3.03 -11.48
CA ASP A 336 -12.23 2.74 -11.96
C ASP A 336 -11.83 1.27 -11.79
N LEU A 337 -12.43 0.59 -10.80
CA LEU A 337 -12.14 -0.81 -10.48
C LEU A 337 -13.26 -1.42 -9.63
N PHE A 338 -13.26 -2.75 -9.53
CA PHE A 338 -14.24 -3.51 -8.78
C PHE A 338 -13.62 -4.65 -7.97
N ILE A 339 -14.33 -5.05 -6.92
CA ILE A 339 -14.18 -6.37 -6.30
C ILE A 339 -15.49 -7.12 -6.46
N PHE A 340 -15.45 -8.25 -7.16
CA PHE A 340 -16.60 -9.14 -7.30
C PHE A 340 -16.49 -10.25 -6.27
N VAL A 341 -17.57 -10.51 -5.55
CA VAL A 341 -17.63 -11.57 -4.54
C VAL A 341 -18.61 -12.63 -5.01
N THR A 342 -18.15 -13.87 -5.00
CA THR A 342 -18.97 -15.03 -5.28
C THR A 342 -19.18 -15.84 -4.02
N GLU A 343 -20.35 -16.47 -3.91
CA GLU A 343 -20.64 -17.51 -2.92
C GLU A 343 -21.11 -18.75 -3.67
N ASP A 344 -20.48 -19.89 -3.37
CA ASP A 344 -20.77 -21.19 -3.98
C ASP A 344 -20.83 -21.12 -5.53
N GLY A 345 -19.80 -20.49 -6.10
CA GLY A 345 -19.65 -20.33 -7.55
C GLY A 345 -20.59 -19.33 -8.22
N LYS A 346 -21.37 -18.55 -7.47
CA LYS A 346 -22.32 -17.56 -8.01
C LYS A 346 -21.97 -16.15 -7.57
N LEU A 347 -22.08 -15.16 -8.47
CA LEU A 347 -21.91 -13.76 -8.10
C LEU A 347 -23.02 -13.34 -7.13
N THR A 348 -22.64 -12.79 -5.97
CA THR A 348 -23.59 -12.32 -4.94
C THR A 348 -23.41 -10.86 -4.61
N GLN A 349 -22.18 -10.34 -4.71
CA GLN A 349 -21.88 -8.94 -4.39
C GLN A 349 -20.89 -8.31 -5.35
N VAL A 350 -21.12 -7.04 -5.68
CA VAL A 350 -20.19 -6.19 -6.45
C VAL A 350 -19.81 -4.99 -5.60
N TRP A 351 -18.51 -4.72 -5.49
CA TRP A 351 -17.99 -3.49 -4.91
C TRP A 351 -17.38 -2.64 -6.02
N GLY A 352 -17.99 -1.50 -6.34
CA GLY A 352 -17.47 -0.55 -7.32
C GLY A 352 -16.72 0.58 -6.65
N TYR A 353 -15.53 0.92 -7.15
CA TYR A 353 -14.68 1.95 -6.57
C TYR A 353 -14.42 3.06 -7.56
N GLN A 354 -14.58 4.30 -7.12
CA GLN A 354 -14.25 5.50 -7.90
C GLN A 354 -13.19 6.34 -7.17
N CYS A 355 -12.08 6.66 -7.82
CA CYS A 355 -10.90 7.36 -7.31
C CYS A 355 -10.83 8.78 -7.88
N LYS A 356 -11.49 9.77 -7.25
CA LYS A 356 -11.54 11.17 -7.75
C LYS A 356 -10.52 12.11 -7.10
N ARG A 357 -10.34 13.29 -7.72
CA ARG A 357 -9.58 14.45 -7.21
C ARG A 357 -10.44 15.31 -6.30
N GLY A 358 -9.80 16.00 -5.36
CA GLY A 358 -10.36 17.16 -4.65
C GLY A 358 -11.39 16.82 -3.58
N ASP A 359 -11.82 17.86 -2.88
CA ASP A 359 -12.74 17.79 -1.73
C ASP A 359 -14.20 18.08 -2.11
N GLU A 360 -14.45 18.54 -3.34
CA GLU A 360 -15.77 18.90 -3.82
C GLU A 360 -16.62 17.65 -4.08
N LEU A 361 -17.82 17.63 -3.49
CA LEU A 361 -18.86 16.69 -3.87
C LEU A 361 -19.42 17.10 -5.26
N PRO A 362 -20.08 16.21 -6.01
CA PRO A 362 -20.81 16.63 -7.20
C PRO A 362 -21.87 17.64 -6.76
N GLU A 363 -22.13 18.61 -7.63
CA GLU A 363 -23.35 19.41 -7.55
C GLU A 363 -24.55 18.44 -7.41
N ASP A 364 -25.52 18.79 -6.56
CA ASP A 364 -26.72 17.98 -6.29
C ASP A 364 -26.52 16.65 -5.53
N THR A 365 -25.58 16.60 -4.58
CA THR A 365 -25.55 15.51 -3.58
C THR A 365 -26.37 15.85 -2.35
N GLU A 366 -27.39 15.04 -2.07
CA GLU A 366 -28.04 15.05 -0.77
C GLU A 366 -27.25 14.16 0.20
N SER A 367 -26.77 14.78 1.28
CA SER A 367 -26.17 14.03 2.38
C SER A 367 -27.29 13.30 3.12
N ILE A 368 -27.48 12.03 2.79
CA ILE A 368 -28.31 11.17 3.63
C ILE A 368 -27.54 11.01 4.94
N ALA A 369 -28.10 11.49 6.04
CA ALA A 369 -27.63 11.16 7.38
C ALA A 369 -27.95 9.68 7.65
N ALA A 370 -27.33 8.78 6.89
CA ALA A 370 -27.44 7.36 7.12
C ALA A 370 -26.52 7.05 8.29
N ASP A 371 -27.12 6.52 9.35
CA ASP A 371 -26.39 5.74 10.32
C ASP A 371 -25.63 4.65 9.53
N LEU A 372 -24.29 4.64 9.62
CA LEU A 372 -23.42 3.69 8.89
C LEU A 372 -23.68 2.23 9.31
N SER A 373 -24.63 2.01 10.23
CA SER A 373 -25.18 0.74 10.66
C SER A 373 -26.23 0.15 9.69
N GLY A 374 -26.79 0.95 8.77
CA GLY A 374 -27.81 0.52 7.80
C GLY A 374 -27.25 -0.19 6.55
N ASP A 375 -28.14 -0.80 5.75
CA ASP A 375 -27.74 -1.44 4.48
C ASP A 375 -27.29 -0.36 3.46
N ILE A 376 -25.97 -0.23 3.33
CA ILE A 376 -25.29 0.66 2.38
C ILE A 376 -25.33 0.13 0.94
N SER A 377 -25.78 -1.11 0.74
CA SER A 377 -25.91 -1.68 -0.60
C SER A 377 -27.17 -1.18 -1.32
N HIS A 378 -27.15 -1.34 -2.64
CA HIS A 378 -28.28 -1.14 -3.52
C HIS A 378 -28.32 -2.29 -4.54
N PRO A 379 -29.45 -2.51 -5.23
CA PRO A 379 -29.50 -3.45 -6.35
C PRO A 379 -28.44 -3.12 -7.40
N LEU A 380 -27.88 -4.14 -8.04
CA LEU A 380 -26.94 -3.95 -9.14
C LEU A 380 -27.61 -3.14 -10.27
N PRO A 381 -27.10 -1.94 -10.63
CA PRO A 381 -27.75 -1.06 -11.60
C PRO A 381 -27.39 -1.49 -13.03
N VAL A 382 -27.89 -2.65 -13.44
CA VAL A 382 -27.75 -3.19 -14.80
C VAL A 382 -29.03 -2.99 -15.60
N GLU A 383 -28.88 -2.91 -16.92
CA GLU A 383 -30.00 -2.70 -17.82
C GLU A 383 -31.00 -3.88 -17.78
N PRO A 384 -32.31 -3.62 -17.97
CA PRO A 384 -33.33 -4.68 -17.98
C PRO A 384 -33.04 -5.80 -19.00
N ALA A 385 -32.41 -5.46 -20.13
CA ALA A 385 -32.02 -6.44 -21.15
C ALA A 385 -31.00 -7.45 -20.62
N LEU A 386 -30.04 -7.02 -19.79
CA LEU A 386 -29.07 -7.93 -19.17
C LEU A 386 -29.73 -8.77 -18.07
N LEU A 387 -30.63 -8.20 -17.28
CA LEU A 387 -31.41 -8.95 -16.28
C LEU A 387 -32.29 -10.04 -16.93
N ALA A 388 -32.83 -9.79 -18.12
CA ALA A 388 -33.59 -10.79 -18.86
C ALA A 388 -32.72 -11.97 -19.33
N LYS A 389 -31.45 -11.72 -19.68
CA LYS A 389 -30.48 -12.76 -20.06
C LYS A 389 -29.94 -13.52 -18.84
N CYS A 390 -29.74 -12.82 -17.73
CA CYS A 390 -29.14 -13.32 -16.49
C CYS A 390 -30.03 -12.97 -15.27
N PRO A 391 -31.17 -13.67 -15.08
CA PRO A 391 -32.13 -13.34 -14.02
C PRO A 391 -31.53 -13.40 -12.60
N GLU A 392 -30.49 -14.19 -12.38
CA GLU A 392 -29.77 -14.31 -11.12
C GLU A 392 -29.17 -12.99 -10.63
N LEU A 393 -28.86 -12.07 -11.55
CA LEU A 393 -28.33 -10.74 -11.24
C LEU A 393 -29.31 -9.86 -10.45
N SER A 394 -30.61 -10.17 -10.48
CA SER A 394 -31.64 -9.46 -9.69
C SER A 394 -31.40 -9.53 -8.18
N SER A 395 -30.70 -10.58 -7.72
CA SER A 395 -30.36 -10.78 -6.31
C SER A 395 -28.99 -10.19 -5.92
N VAL A 396 -28.20 -9.75 -6.90
CA VAL A 396 -26.84 -9.24 -6.68
C VAL A 396 -26.90 -7.85 -6.07
N LYS A 397 -26.20 -7.70 -4.94
CA LYS A 397 -26.05 -6.42 -4.25
C LYS A 397 -24.80 -5.69 -4.72
N MET A 398 -24.91 -4.39 -4.90
CA MET A 398 -23.78 -3.52 -5.19
C MET A 398 -23.52 -2.55 -4.05
N VAL A 399 -22.24 -2.32 -3.74
CA VAL A 399 -21.78 -1.24 -2.87
C VAL A 399 -20.86 -0.34 -3.68
N SER A 400 -21.14 0.96 -3.69
CA SER A 400 -20.35 1.95 -4.41
C SER A 400 -19.53 2.77 -3.44
N VAL A 401 -18.21 2.74 -3.60
CA VAL A 401 -17.25 3.39 -2.72
C VAL A 401 -16.53 4.50 -3.46
N TRP A 402 -16.60 5.69 -2.90
CA TRP A 402 -15.89 6.85 -3.40
C TRP A 402 -14.60 7.06 -2.64
N MET A 403 -13.48 6.67 -3.24
CA MET A 403 -12.13 6.68 -2.68
C MET A 403 -11.48 8.06 -2.67
N ARG A 404 -12.15 9.03 -2.03
CA ARG A 404 -11.71 10.42 -1.91
C ARG A 404 -11.22 10.83 -0.53
N GLY A 405 -11.48 10.06 0.54
CA GLY A 405 -11.25 10.48 1.93
C GLY A 405 -12.15 11.67 2.34
N GLY A 406 -12.75 11.64 3.52
CA GLY A 406 -13.57 12.76 3.99
C GLY A 406 -12.82 14.11 4.04
N VAL A 407 -13.55 15.23 3.95
CA VAL A 407 -12.97 16.60 3.97
C VAL A 407 -12.53 16.99 5.38
N GLY A 408 -11.23 17.07 5.61
CA GLY A 408 -10.64 17.50 6.87
C GLY A 408 -10.35 16.36 7.87
N PRO A 409 -9.52 16.61 8.90
CA PRO A 409 -9.00 15.56 9.80
C PRO A 409 -10.09 14.85 10.61
N GLN A 410 -11.22 15.52 10.86
CA GLN A 410 -12.34 15.07 11.69
C GLN A 410 -13.50 14.50 10.85
N ALA A 411 -13.38 14.44 9.51
CA ALA A 411 -14.47 13.98 8.68
C ALA A 411 -14.83 12.53 8.95
N LYS A 412 -16.07 12.33 9.41
CA LYS A 412 -16.66 11.00 9.57
C LYS A 412 -16.96 10.40 8.21
N ALA A 413 -16.98 9.06 8.17
CA ALA A 413 -17.51 8.37 7.01
C ALA A 413 -19.00 8.75 6.84
N ARG A 414 -19.47 8.80 5.60
CA ARG A 414 -20.86 9.14 5.29
C ARG A 414 -21.32 8.43 4.03
N VAL A 415 -22.63 8.32 3.87
CA VAL A 415 -23.26 7.87 2.64
C VAL A 415 -23.91 9.07 1.97
N VAL A 416 -23.69 9.24 0.68
CA VAL A 416 -24.35 10.28 -0.11
C VAL A 416 -25.11 9.63 -1.25
N GLN A 417 -26.23 10.22 -1.62
CA GLN A 417 -26.93 9.84 -2.84
C GLN A 417 -26.92 11.05 -3.76
N VAL A 418 -26.55 10.81 -5.02
CA VAL A 418 -26.61 11.85 -6.04
C VAL A 418 -28.04 11.95 -6.52
N ASN A 419 -28.59 13.16 -6.57
CA ASN A 419 -29.97 13.37 -7.00
C ASN A 419 -30.19 12.81 -8.41
N GLY A 420 -31.32 12.11 -8.59
CA GLY A 420 -31.65 11.44 -9.86
C GLY A 420 -30.91 10.13 -10.13
N MET A 421 -29.97 9.70 -9.26
CA MET A 421 -29.35 8.37 -9.35
C MET A 421 -29.76 7.47 -8.17
N PRO A 422 -30.09 6.19 -8.42
CA PRO A 422 -30.39 5.23 -7.35
C PRO A 422 -29.15 4.75 -6.58
N ILE A 423 -27.96 5.29 -6.90
CA ILE A 423 -26.68 4.83 -6.39
C ILE A 423 -26.37 5.54 -5.06
N LYS A 424 -26.15 4.73 -4.01
CA LYS A 424 -25.63 5.19 -2.73
C LYS A 424 -24.10 5.10 -2.74
N TRP A 425 -23.44 6.21 -2.48
CA TRP A 425 -21.98 6.30 -2.44
C TRP A 425 -21.48 6.36 -1.00
N VAL A 426 -20.66 5.40 -0.63
CA VAL A 426 -19.90 5.43 0.61
C VAL A 426 -18.67 6.32 0.44
N ILE A 427 -18.55 7.33 1.29
CA ILE A 427 -17.35 8.16 1.41
C ILE A 427 -16.64 7.77 2.71
N PRO A 428 -15.50 7.08 2.64
CA PRO A 428 -14.77 6.69 3.83
C PRO A 428 -14.14 7.89 4.53
N SER A 429 -14.04 7.82 5.87
CA SER A 429 -13.27 8.79 6.64
C SER A 429 -11.79 8.69 6.27
N ARG A 430 -11.04 9.74 6.59
CA ARG A 430 -9.58 9.72 6.42
C ARG A 430 -8.92 8.58 7.22
N ALA A 431 -9.42 8.29 8.42
CA ALA A 431 -8.93 7.17 9.23
C ALA A 431 -9.14 5.81 8.55
N VAL A 432 -10.35 5.56 8.02
CA VAL A 432 -10.65 4.33 7.27
C VAL A 432 -9.79 4.23 6.01
N TYR A 433 -9.56 5.36 5.34
CA TYR A 433 -8.69 5.43 4.17
C TYR A 433 -7.24 5.02 4.49
N LYS A 434 -6.67 5.56 5.57
CA LYS A 434 -5.33 5.20 6.07
C LYS A 434 -5.25 3.71 6.43
N LEU A 435 -6.28 3.20 7.11
CA LEU A 435 -6.40 1.77 7.42
C LEU A 435 -6.43 0.93 6.15
N LEU A 436 -7.16 1.33 5.11
CA LEU A 436 -7.20 0.55 3.86
C LEU A 436 -5.81 0.48 3.21
N PHE A 437 -5.16 1.63 3.09
CA PHE A 437 -3.84 1.79 2.47
C PHE A 437 -2.75 1.01 3.18
N GLY A 438 -2.90 0.84 4.50
CA GLY A 438 -1.88 0.22 5.33
C GLY A 438 -0.69 1.13 5.53
N ARG A 439 0.18 0.75 6.47
CA ARG A 439 1.21 1.66 6.97
C ARG A 439 2.17 2.16 5.89
N SER A 440 2.60 1.29 4.98
CA SER A 440 3.56 1.70 3.95
C SER A 440 2.99 2.76 3.02
N LEU A 441 1.85 2.49 2.39
CA LEU A 441 1.24 3.44 1.45
C LEU A 441 0.64 4.67 2.16
N GLU A 442 0.18 4.55 3.41
CA GLU A 442 -0.21 5.71 4.21
C GLU A 442 0.94 6.72 4.31
N VAL A 443 2.12 6.22 4.64
CA VAL A 443 3.29 7.03 4.96
C VAL A 443 3.95 7.59 3.70
N THR A 444 4.08 6.76 2.67
CA THR A 444 4.81 7.10 1.44
C THR A 444 3.94 7.76 0.38
N CYS A 445 2.62 7.54 0.44
CA CYS A 445 1.65 8.12 -0.47
C CYS A 445 0.53 8.77 0.34
N PRO A 446 0.84 9.79 1.16
CA PRO A 446 -0.14 10.37 2.06
C PRO A 446 -1.32 10.94 1.29
N PHE A 447 -2.43 11.04 1.99
CA PHE A 447 -3.69 11.49 1.41
C PHE A 447 -3.58 12.91 0.83
N GLU A 448 -2.87 13.80 1.52
CA GLU A 448 -2.64 15.19 1.14
C GLU A 448 -1.95 15.35 -0.21
N PHE A 449 -1.05 14.41 -0.55
CA PHE A 449 -0.31 14.40 -1.81
C PHE A 449 -1.23 14.08 -2.99
N ARG A 450 -2.46 13.64 -2.72
CA ARG A 450 -3.45 13.27 -3.73
C ARG A 450 -4.59 14.27 -3.83
N GLN A 451 -4.66 15.21 -2.89
CA GLN A 451 -5.65 16.29 -2.84
C GLN A 451 -5.28 17.52 -3.66
N ILE A 452 -4.04 17.65 -4.14
CA ILE A 452 -3.59 18.86 -4.84
C ILE A 452 -4.53 19.14 -6.02
N ALA A 453 -5.38 20.16 -5.88
CA ALA A 453 -6.00 20.93 -6.95
C ALA A 453 -4.93 21.93 -7.44
N GLY A 454 -4.73 22.12 -8.74
CA GLY A 454 -5.52 23.11 -9.45
C GLY A 454 -5.35 24.44 -8.72
N GLY A 455 -4.18 25.07 -8.89
CA GLY A 455 -3.86 26.31 -8.18
C GLY A 455 -4.96 27.35 -8.38
N ASP A 456 -5.14 28.19 -7.37
CA ASP A 456 -5.88 29.45 -7.45
C ASP A 456 -5.36 30.26 -8.65
N VAL A 457 -6.01 30.11 -9.80
CA VAL A 457 -5.96 31.12 -10.85
C VAL A 457 -6.92 32.24 -10.44
N THR A 458 -6.67 32.85 -9.29
CA THR A 458 -6.94 34.29 -9.17
C THR A 458 -5.81 34.99 -9.91
N ALA A 459 -5.88 34.94 -11.24
CA ALA A 459 -5.22 35.92 -12.07
C ALA A 459 -5.69 37.28 -11.56
N LYS A 460 -4.82 37.97 -10.82
CA LYS A 460 -4.89 39.41 -10.67
C LYS A 460 -5.01 39.97 -12.09
N LYS A 461 -6.23 40.33 -12.50
CA LYS A 461 -6.46 41.33 -13.53
C LYS A 461 -5.84 42.62 -12.98
N GLY A 462 -4.55 42.77 -13.21
CA GLY A 462 -3.91 44.07 -13.20
C GLY A 462 -4.54 44.85 -14.33
N ASN A 463 -5.40 45.79 -13.98
CA ASN A 463 -5.82 46.85 -14.86
C ASN A 463 -4.55 47.59 -15.32
N SER A 464 -4.16 47.41 -16.59
CA SER A 464 -3.40 48.41 -17.31
C SER A 464 -4.41 49.43 -17.83
N SER A 465 -4.58 50.51 -17.07
CA SER A 465 -5.03 51.79 -17.58
C SER A 465 -3.80 52.72 -17.58
N ASP A 466 -3.60 53.34 -18.74
CA ASP A 466 -2.58 54.31 -19.17
C ASP A 466 -1.22 53.76 -19.63
#